data_AF-A0A832UTG6-F1
#
_entry.id   AF-A0A832UTG6-F1
#
_cell.length_a   1.000
_cell.length_b   1.000
_cell.length_c   1.000
_cell.angle_alpha   90.00
_cell.angle_beta   90.00
_cell.angle_gamma   90.00
#
_symmetry.space_group_name_H-M   'P 1'
#
loop_
_entity.id
_entity.type
_entity.pdbx_description
1 polymer ?
#
loop_
_entity_poly.entity_id
_entity_poly.type
_entity_poly.pdbx_seq_one_letter_code
_entity_poly.pdbx_strand_id
1 'polypeptide(L)'
;MWFFFTLSGFDYSRHSIPLDDISDGGPGKDGIPSIDNPHFLTVGEADQSLMQNEDRVTGFVFNDQAREYPIKILNWHEIVNDRVGGNPVVISFCPLCGTGMVFDAHVENRNLKFGVSGLLYQSDMLLTITKQKFYERKLNRRR
;
A
#
# COMPACT_ATOMS: atom_id res chain seq x y z
N MET A 1 -22.34 -20.65 22.50
CA MET A 1 -20.99 -21.00 22.04
C MET A 1 -20.54 -19.86 21.13
N TRP A 2 -19.84 -18.85 21.64
CA TRP A 2 -19.40 -17.69 20.85
C TRP A 2 -18.07 -18.03 20.20
N PHE A 3 -18.09 -18.54 18.96
CA PHE A 3 -16.89 -18.60 18.14
C PHE A 3 -16.63 -17.19 17.61
N PHE A 4 -15.68 -16.49 18.21
CA PHE A 4 -15.20 -15.22 17.68
C PHE A 4 -14.53 -15.48 16.31
N PHE A 5 -15.12 -14.89 15.27
CA PHE A 5 -14.60 -14.85 13.91
C PHE A 5 -13.31 -14.03 13.87
N THR A 6 -12.16 -14.66 14.09
CA THR A 6 -10.85 -14.10 13.75
C THR A 6 -10.27 -14.86 12.57
N LEU A 7 -10.77 -14.59 11.37
CA LEU A 7 -10.05 -14.94 10.14
C LEU A 7 -8.86 -13.96 10.01
N SER A 8 -7.64 -14.47 9.93
CA SER A 8 -6.43 -13.68 9.65
C SER A 8 -6.13 -12.52 10.64
N GLY A 9 -6.67 -12.57 11.85
CA GLY A 9 -6.37 -11.59 12.92
C GLY A 9 -7.10 -10.24 12.83
N PHE A 10 -8.14 -10.13 12.00
CA PHE A 10 -9.00 -8.94 11.91
C PHE A 10 -10.30 -9.09 12.73
N ASP A 11 -10.86 -7.96 13.18
CA ASP A 11 -12.19 -7.88 13.80
C ASP A 11 -13.24 -7.54 12.75
N TYR A 12 -14.15 -8.48 12.48
CA TYR A 12 -15.22 -8.35 11.48
C TYR A 12 -16.57 -7.94 12.06
N SER A 13 -16.63 -7.52 13.33
CA SER A 13 -17.88 -7.05 13.96
C SER A 13 -18.53 -5.91 13.21
N ARG A 14 -17.74 -5.12 12.45
CA ARG A 14 -18.19 -4.09 11.53
C ARG A 14 -17.72 -4.41 10.12
N HIS A 15 -18.66 -4.64 9.22
CA HIS A 15 -18.40 -4.93 7.82
C HIS A 15 -19.50 -4.33 6.94
N SER A 16 -19.14 -3.95 5.71
CA SER A 16 -20.07 -3.45 4.69
C SER A 16 -20.22 -4.41 3.50
N ILE A 17 -19.43 -5.49 3.47
CA ILE A 17 -19.45 -6.55 2.46
C ILE A 17 -19.72 -7.90 3.15
N PRO A 18 -20.34 -8.88 2.46
CA PRO A 18 -20.56 -10.21 3.02
C PRO A 18 -19.23 -10.91 3.35
N LEU A 19 -19.10 -11.46 4.55
CA LEU A 19 -17.85 -12.10 4.99
C LEU A 19 -17.56 -13.42 4.25
N ASP A 20 -18.61 -14.11 3.79
CA ASP A 20 -18.49 -15.35 3.03
C ASP A 20 -17.91 -15.13 1.62
N ASP A 21 -17.92 -13.89 1.14
CA ASP A 21 -17.31 -13.48 -0.14
C ASP A 21 -15.82 -13.08 0.02
N ILE A 22 -15.29 -13.10 1.25
CA ILE A 22 -13.88 -12.79 1.52
C ILE A 22 -13.08 -14.09 1.47
N SER A 23 -12.03 -14.11 0.66
CA SER A 23 -11.12 -15.24 0.56
C SER A 23 -9.70 -14.89 1.02
N ASP A 24 -8.97 -15.92 1.46
CA ASP A 24 -7.55 -15.81 1.78
C ASP A 24 -6.73 -15.93 0.50
N GLY A 25 -5.93 -14.90 0.21
CA GLY A 25 -5.00 -14.86 -0.92
C GLY A 25 -3.70 -15.62 -0.66
N GLY A 26 -3.39 -15.97 0.59
CA GLY A 26 -2.25 -16.82 0.97
C GLY A 26 -1.10 -16.12 1.73
N PRO A 27 -0.68 -14.89 1.39
CA PRO A 27 0.44 -14.24 2.09
C PRO A 27 0.19 -13.99 3.58
N GLY A 28 -1.08 -13.92 3.99
CA GLY A 28 -1.47 -13.44 5.31
C GLY A 28 -1.23 -11.93 5.48
N LYS A 29 -1.62 -11.39 6.64
CA LYS A 29 -1.47 -9.97 6.97
C LYS A 29 0.01 -9.57 6.99
N ASP A 30 0.35 -8.54 6.22
CA ASP A 30 1.70 -7.98 6.06
C ASP A 30 2.76 -9.01 5.62
N GLY A 31 2.34 -10.17 5.08
CA GLY A 31 3.25 -11.20 4.56
C GLY A 31 4.00 -10.76 3.30
N ILE A 32 3.44 -9.76 2.59
CA ILE A 32 4.13 -8.98 1.57
C ILE A 32 4.36 -7.58 2.15
N PRO A 33 5.63 -7.17 2.37
CA PRO A 33 5.91 -5.89 3.00
C PRO A 33 5.68 -4.74 2.03
N SER A 34 4.80 -3.81 2.39
CA SER A 34 4.61 -2.56 1.65
C SER A 34 5.87 -1.69 1.71
N ILE A 35 6.11 -0.92 0.64
CA ILE A 35 7.16 0.12 0.66
C ILE A 35 6.62 1.36 1.35
N ASP A 36 7.35 1.85 2.34
CA ASP A 36 7.07 3.07 3.06
C ASP A 36 8.15 4.12 2.79
N ASN A 37 7.77 5.31 2.35
CA ASN A 37 8.71 6.40 2.00
C ASN A 37 9.71 5.95 0.91
N PRO A 38 9.24 5.66 -0.30
CA PRO A 38 10.09 5.21 -1.40
C PRO A 38 11.20 6.22 -1.71
N HIS A 39 12.35 5.70 -2.13
CA HIS A 39 13.46 6.49 -2.66
C HIS A 39 13.39 6.49 -4.18
N PHE A 40 13.43 7.68 -4.78
CA PHE A 40 13.37 7.84 -6.23
C PHE A 40 14.73 8.16 -6.81
N LEU A 41 14.96 7.62 -7.99
CA LEU A 41 16.03 8.00 -8.89
C LEU A 41 15.47 9.00 -9.90
N THR A 42 16.33 9.90 -10.37
CA THR A 42 16.06 10.69 -11.57
C THR A 42 16.14 9.81 -12.82
N VAL A 43 15.56 10.28 -13.93
CA VAL A 43 15.64 9.58 -15.23
C VAL A 43 17.08 9.32 -15.67
N GLY A 44 18.01 10.24 -15.36
CA GLY A 44 19.42 10.07 -15.69
C GLY A 44 20.15 9.04 -14.81
N GLU A 45 19.67 8.81 -13.58
CA GLU A 45 20.23 7.81 -12.65
C GLU A 45 19.63 6.41 -12.88
N ALA A 46 18.40 6.33 -13.39
CA ALA A 46 17.73 5.08 -13.75
C ALA A 46 18.26 4.54 -15.10
N ASP A 47 19.53 4.15 -15.13
CA ASP A 47 20.19 3.65 -16.34
C ASP A 47 19.62 2.28 -16.81
N GLN A 48 20.14 1.82 -17.95
CA GLN A 48 19.72 0.55 -18.55
C GLN A 48 20.08 -0.69 -17.71
N SER A 49 20.87 -0.59 -16.65
CA SER A 49 21.05 -1.72 -15.72
C SER A 49 19.84 -1.85 -14.77
N LEU A 50 19.16 -0.73 -14.51
CA LEU A 50 18.03 -0.64 -13.59
C LEU A 50 16.68 -0.63 -14.29
N MET A 51 16.54 -0.06 -15.49
CA MET A 51 15.28 0.05 -16.24
C MET A 51 15.52 -0.13 -17.75
N GLN A 52 14.79 -1.05 -18.37
CA GLN A 52 14.76 -1.19 -19.84
C GLN A 52 13.66 -0.30 -20.44
N ASN A 53 13.76 0.03 -21.74
CA ASN A 53 12.73 0.82 -22.41
C ASN A 53 11.37 0.13 -22.46
N GLU A 54 11.36 -1.20 -22.44
CA GLU A 54 10.16 -2.03 -22.47
C GLU A 54 9.57 -2.30 -21.07
N ASP A 55 10.26 -1.88 -20.01
CA ASP A 55 9.78 -2.05 -18.65
C ASP A 55 8.50 -1.23 -18.42
N ARG A 56 7.48 -1.91 -17.92
CA ARG A 56 6.19 -1.27 -17.63
C ARG A 56 6.25 -0.57 -16.27
N VAL A 57 5.58 0.57 -16.20
CA VAL A 57 5.44 1.38 -14.98
C VAL A 57 3.97 1.69 -14.73
N THR A 58 3.62 1.88 -13.45
CA THR A 58 2.43 2.67 -13.09
C THR A 58 2.89 4.11 -12.94
N GLY A 59 2.41 5.00 -13.80
CA GLY A 59 2.80 6.41 -13.81
C GLY A 59 1.60 7.33 -13.60
N PHE A 60 1.80 8.43 -12.90
CA PHE A 60 0.78 9.48 -12.78
C PHE A 60 1.41 10.85 -12.51
N VAL A 61 0.61 11.89 -12.75
CA VAL A 61 0.93 13.28 -12.41
C VAL A 61 -0.08 13.78 -11.40
N PHE A 62 0.42 14.35 -10.30
CA PHE A 62 -0.41 14.92 -9.24
C PHE A 62 0.26 16.15 -8.65
N ASN A 63 -0.47 17.27 -8.53
CA ASN A 63 0.07 18.56 -8.10
C ASN A 63 1.40 18.92 -8.80
N ASP A 64 1.41 18.84 -10.14
CA ASP A 64 2.56 19.12 -11.01
C ASP A 64 3.81 18.25 -10.77
N GLN A 65 3.68 17.15 -10.02
CA GLN A 65 4.75 16.17 -9.82
C GLN A 65 4.41 14.86 -10.54
N ALA A 66 5.29 14.48 -11.46
CA ALA A 66 5.24 13.16 -12.10
C ALA A 66 5.94 12.10 -11.23
N ARG A 67 5.36 10.92 -11.16
CA ARG A 67 5.93 9.74 -10.52
C ARG A 67 5.70 8.50 -11.37
N GLU A 68 6.68 7.62 -11.33
CA GLU A 68 6.65 6.31 -11.98
C GLU A 68 7.07 5.23 -10.98
N TYR A 69 6.33 4.14 -10.97
CA TYR A 69 6.54 2.98 -10.10
C TYR A 69 6.69 1.75 -11.00
N PRO A 70 7.90 1.20 -11.14
CA PRO A 70 8.14 0.04 -11.98
C PRO A 70 7.29 -1.16 -11.56
N ILE A 71 6.61 -1.80 -12.50
CA ILE A 71 5.78 -2.99 -12.22
C ILE A 71 6.63 -4.10 -11.61
N LYS A 72 7.89 -4.24 -12.01
CA LYS A 72 8.80 -5.23 -11.41
C LYS A 72 9.02 -5.03 -9.92
N ILE A 73 8.98 -3.79 -9.40
CA ILE A 73 9.06 -3.52 -7.96
C ILE A 73 7.68 -3.76 -7.32
N LEU A 74 6.62 -3.27 -7.97
CA LEU A 74 5.25 -3.43 -7.49
C LEU A 74 4.81 -4.91 -7.42
N ASN A 75 5.35 -5.78 -8.29
CA ASN A 75 5.13 -7.22 -8.23
C ASN A 75 5.59 -7.87 -6.92
N TRP A 76 6.63 -7.31 -6.28
CA TRP A 76 7.18 -7.84 -5.03
C TRP A 76 6.53 -7.25 -3.79
N HIS A 77 6.09 -6.00 -3.88
CA HIS A 77 5.66 -5.24 -2.71
C HIS A 77 4.16 -4.95 -2.67
N GLU A 78 3.50 -5.00 -3.81
CA GLU A 78 2.06 -4.78 -4.08
C GLU A 78 1.50 -3.42 -3.64
N ILE A 79 2.10 -2.75 -2.66
CA ILE A 79 1.67 -1.49 -2.07
C ILE A 79 2.89 -0.58 -1.85
N VAL A 80 2.76 0.69 -2.24
CA VAL A 80 3.71 1.76 -1.94
C VAL A 80 2.96 2.92 -1.29
N ASN A 81 3.36 3.31 -0.08
CA ASN A 81 2.90 4.52 0.60
C ASN A 81 3.87 5.67 0.32
N ASP A 82 3.45 6.64 -0.49
CA ASP A 82 4.27 7.76 -0.95
C ASP A 82 3.67 9.12 -0.58
N ARG A 83 4.43 10.19 -0.80
CA ARG A 83 3.98 11.58 -0.78
C ARG A 83 4.34 12.27 -2.09
N VAL A 84 3.32 12.69 -2.83
CA VAL A 84 3.46 13.37 -4.12
C VAL A 84 2.85 14.75 -4.02
N GLY A 85 3.62 15.79 -4.32
CA GLY A 85 3.19 17.19 -4.14
C GLY A 85 2.82 17.54 -2.68
N GLY A 86 3.33 16.79 -1.70
CA GLY A 86 3.01 16.94 -0.27
C GLY A 86 1.82 16.09 0.22
N ASN A 87 1.00 15.54 -0.68
CA ASN A 87 -0.17 14.75 -0.35
C ASN A 87 0.18 13.26 -0.16
N PRO A 88 -0.40 12.58 0.84
CA PRO A 88 -0.22 11.14 0.97
C PRO A 88 -0.97 10.42 -0.16
N VAL A 89 -0.31 9.46 -0.78
CA VAL A 89 -0.91 8.61 -1.82
C VAL A 89 -0.56 7.16 -1.54
N VAL A 90 -1.45 6.26 -1.94
CA VAL A 90 -1.17 4.83 -1.95
C VAL A 90 -1.25 4.32 -3.38
N ILE A 91 -0.19 3.62 -3.79
CA ILE A 91 -0.12 2.92 -5.05
C ILE A 91 -0.29 1.44 -4.73
N SER A 92 -1.21 0.78 -5.41
CA SER A 92 -1.41 -0.67 -5.28
C SER A 92 -1.33 -1.35 -6.63
N PHE A 93 -0.80 -2.57 -6.67
CA PHE A 93 -0.70 -3.37 -7.88
C PHE A 93 -1.09 -4.82 -7.60
N CYS A 94 -2.00 -5.36 -8.42
CA CYS A 94 -2.33 -6.78 -8.39
C CYS A 94 -1.49 -7.51 -9.45
N PRO A 95 -0.53 -8.38 -9.06
CA PRO A 95 0.31 -9.11 -10.01
C PRO A 95 -0.46 -10.12 -10.87
N LEU A 96 -1.61 -10.60 -10.38
CA LEU A 96 -2.45 -11.56 -11.11
C LEU A 96 -3.33 -10.87 -12.17
N CYS A 97 -3.84 -9.68 -11.87
CA CYS A 97 -4.72 -8.93 -12.76
C CYS A 97 -3.94 -7.94 -13.65
N GLY A 98 -2.65 -7.70 -13.36
CA GLY A 98 -1.82 -6.73 -14.08
C GLY A 98 -2.32 -5.29 -13.98
N THR A 99 -3.06 -4.96 -12.91
CA THR A 99 -3.75 -3.68 -12.72
C THR A 99 -3.09 -2.89 -11.59
N GLY A 100 -2.72 -1.65 -11.89
CA GLY A 100 -2.23 -0.66 -10.93
C GLY A 100 -3.29 0.38 -10.61
N MET A 101 -3.41 0.76 -9.35
CA MET A 101 -4.33 1.79 -8.86
C MET A 101 -3.57 2.78 -7.98
N VAL A 102 -4.03 4.03 -7.99
CA VAL A 102 -3.48 5.11 -7.18
C VAL A 102 -4.64 5.80 -6.48
N PHE A 103 -4.55 5.95 -5.17
CA PHE A 103 -5.56 6.60 -4.36
C PHE A 103 -4.96 7.75 -3.55
N ASP A 104 -5.73 8.83 -3.38
CA ASP A 104 -5.47 9.82 -2.33
C ASP A 104 -5.66 9.13 -0.97
N ALA A 105 -4.60 9.14 -0.16
CA ALA A 105 -4.59 8.52 1.16
C ALA A 105 -4.95 9.53 2.28
N HIS A 106 -5.50 10.70 1.94
CA HIS A 106 -6.02 11.68 2.88
C HIS A 106 -7.52 11.49 3.10
N VAL A 107 -7.90 11.02 4.29
CA VAL A 107 -9.31 10.74 4.66
C VAL A 107 -9.63 11.41 5.99
N GLU A 108 -10.66 12.26 6.02
CA GLU A 108 -11.16 12.92 7.24
C GLU A 108 -10.04 13.56 8.09
N ASN A 109 -9.20 14.40 7.46
CA ASN A 109 -8.05 15.06 8.08
C ASN A 109 -6.92 14.13 8.56
N ARG A 110 -6.91 12.87 8.13
CA ARG A 110 -5.86 11.90 8.47
C ARG A 110 -5.11 11.46 7.23
N ASN A 111 -3.78 11.41 7.36
CA ASN A 111 -2.92 10.78 6.36
C ASN A 111 -2.83 9.30 6.70
N LEU A 112 -3.41 8.45 5.87
CA LEU A 112 -3.41 7.01 6.06
C LEU A 112 -2.18 6.37 5.43
N LYS A 113 -1.81 5.22 5.96
CA LYS A 113 -0.87 4.28 5.37
C LYS A 113 -1.57 2.94 5.24
N PHE A 114 -1.20 2.20 4.22
CA PHE A 114 -1.82 0.92 3.90
C PHE A 114 -0.79 -0.21 3.91
N GLY A 115 -1.25 -1.41 4.22
CA GLY A 115 -0.48 -2.64 4.18
C GLY A 115 -1.28 -3.73 3.47
N VAL A 116 -0.60 -4.83 3.17
CA VAL A 116 -1.20 -5.98 2.50
C VAL A 116 -1.99 -6.78 3.54
N SER A 117 -3.29 -6.98 3.32
CA SER A 117 -4.10 -7.76 4.27
C SER A 117 -3.95 -9.28 4.09
N GLY A 118 -3.55 -9.72 2.88
CA GLY A 118 -3.62 -11.11 2.46
C GLY A 118 -5.03 -11.58 2.11
N LEU A 119 -6.03 -10.69 2.08
CA LEU A 119 -7.43 -11.01 1.82
C LEU A 119 -7.90 -10.42 0.50
N LEU A 120 -8.86 -11.12 -0.11
CA LEU A 120 -9.48 -10.74 -1.37
C LEU A 120 -11.00 -10.63 -1.20
N TYR A 121 -11.62 -9.70 -1.94
CA TYR A 121 -13.06 -9.62 -2.13
C TYR A 121 -13.34 -9.52 -3.62
N GLN A 122 -14.13 -10.43 -4.18
CA GLN A 122 -14.37 -10.50 -5.64
C GLN A 122 -13.08 -10.52 -6.49
N SER A 123 -12.03 -11.18 -5.97
CA SER A 123 -10.68 -11.22 -6.55
C SER A 123 -9.88 -9.90 -6.49
N ASP A 124 -10.41 -8.87 -5.84
CA ASP A 124 -9.71 -7.61 -5.57
C ASP A 124 -9.04 -7.62 -4.19
N MET A 125 -7.85 -7.04 -4.11
CA MET A 125 -7.10 -6.93 -2.85
C MET A 125 -7.81 -6.04 -1.84
N LEU A 126 -8.00 -6.54 -0.63
CA LEU A 126 -8.37 -5.71 0.52
C LEU A 126 -7.09 -5.13 1.15
N LEU A 127 -7.07 -3.81 1.37
CA LEU A 127 -5.92 -3.15 2.00
C LEU A 127 -6.21 -2.93 3.49
N THR A 128 -5.20 -3.11 4.34
CA THR A 128 -5.31 -2.77 5.78
C THR A 128 -4.78 -1.36 6.02
N ILE A 129 -5.45 -0.58 6.88
CA ILE A 129 -4.85 0.66 7.39
C ILE A 129 -3.82 0.28 8.45
N THR A 130 -2.58 0.76 8.31
CA THR A 130 -1.52 0.54 9.30
C THR A 130 -1.45 1.72 10.26
N LYS A 131 -1.28 1.43 11.56
CA LYS A 131 -1.06 2.48 12.55
C LYS A 131 0.34 3.03 12.38
N GLN A 132 0.46 4.34 12.13
CA GLN A 132 1.76 5.00 12.21
C GLN A 132 2.25 4.92 13.66
N LYS A 133 3.35 4.20 13.92
CA LYS A 133 4.03 4.26 15.22
C LYS A 133 4.49 5.70 15.42
N PHE A 134 3.71 6.49 16.16
CA PHE A 134 4.16 7.78 16.66
C PHE A 134 5.30 7.47 17.63
N TYR A 135 6.55 7.64 17.18
CA TYR A 135 7.68 7.57 18.09
C TYR A 135 7.51 8.75 19.05
N GLU A 136 7.04 8.49 20.26
CA GLU A 136 7.08 9.44 21.35
C GLU A 136 8.55 9.80 21.59
N ARG A 137 9.06 10.79 20.85
CA ARG A 137 10.08 11.66 21.40
C ARG A 137 9.38 12.44 22.52
N LYS A 138 9.22 11.79 23.68
CA LYS A 138 9.25 12.47 24.96
C LYS A 138 10.54 13.26 24.93
N LEU A 139 10.41 14.54 24.60
CA LEU A 139 11.33 15.54 25.07
C LEU A 139 11.33 15.39 26.59
N ASN A 140 12.28 14.60 27.12
CA ASN A 140 12.95 14.93 28.37
C ASN A 140 13.73 16.23 28.11
N ARG A 141 12.98 17.30 27.88
CA ARG A 141 13.43 18.66 28.07
C ARG A 141 13.60 18.77 29.58
N ARG A 142 14.87 18.65 29.97
CA ARG A 142 15.43 19.15 31.23
C ARG A 142 14.49 20.12 31.95
N ARG A 143 13.97 19.68 33.10
CA ARG A 143 13.92 20.47 34.33
C ARG A 143 14.17 19.52 35.49
#